data_AF-A0AA90Q776-F1
#
_entry.id   AF-A0AA90Q776-F1
#
_cell.length_a   1.000
_cell.length_b   1.000
_cell.length_c   1.000
_cell.angle_alpha   90.00
_cell.angle_beta   90.00
_cell.angle_gamma   90.00
#
_symmetry.space_group_name_H-M   'P 1'
#
loop_
_entity.id
_entity.type
_entity.pdbx_description
1 polymer ?
#
loop_
_entity_poly.entity_id
_entity_poly.type
_entity_poly.pdbx_seq_one_letter_code
_entity_poly.pdbx_strand_id
1 'polypeptide(L)'
;MFGTTAQIRHIELMREPFLNVSRLLTETWQAFERDVARLLVSNGFQDVRLVAGSGDHGADVLGVKNGELWVIQCKFATDGCPSAGAVNQVGEASRFYKADRIYVASSRKAGPATYEAVKRWKALGVDIGVLDPATLLELARKSPEYSIHRRELRDYQHEAVEKFVASLRETGRGQVVLATGLGKTVVLAESVAQLFRDGAIPGGQAMVLAGTRELVDQLQRSFWDQLPKWIPTHRLMGGECPGGWEGITFATIQSAVSRLDELPAFGLVLIDEAHHVGSETFRRVTDHLSEAMIGGVTATPWRGDGYDIDELLGPPVMKIGIADGLKNGFLCEADYRLLADNIDWKRVHAQSRNRYSLSQLNRLLLLPTRDEEAARAVRETFDNERRRSVIVFCSSVHHANSFAATLRLFGFRAEPITGEMTARERDRTMEGFREGRLDIVTTRDLFNEGVDVPDVDMIVFMRVTHSRRIFVQQLGRGLRISPKKTKVVVLDFVSDLRRIAEVVELETAVRGDIERLRFPGIVQFRDEGAGSFMLNWMRDQADLFMREGDPILELPTFDCQKSNNQGIV
;
A
#
# COMPACT_ATOMS: atom_id res chain seq x y z
N MET A 1 -4.18 -40.36 -21.88
CA MET A 1 -4.77 -41.64 -21.43
C MET A 1 -5.35 -41.39 -20.06
N PHE A 2 -6.64 -41.69 -19.89
CA PHE A 2 -7.54 -41.21 -18.82
C PHE A 2 -6.99 -41.44 -17.40
N GLY A 3 -6.69 -40.35 -16.69
CA GLY A 3 -6.61 -40.36 -15.23
C GLY A 3 -8.00 -40.72 -14.69
N THR A 4 -8.08 -41.84 -13.99
CA THR A 4 -9.33 -42.44 -13.53
C THR A 4 -10.09 -41.48 -12.62
N THR A 5 -11.41 -41.46 -12.75
CA THR A 5 -12.39 -40.68 -11.98
C THR A 5 -12.25 -40.84 -10.46
N ALA A 6 -11.50 -41.85 -10.00
CA ALA A 6 -11.13 -42.06 -8.60
C ALA A 6 -10.02 -41.09 -8.11
N GLN A 7 -9.08 -40.67 -8.96
CA GLN A 7 -8.02 -39.73 -8.61
C GLN A 7 -8.56 -38.30 -8.49
N ILE A 8 -9.54 -37.95 -9.33
CA ILE A 8 -10.29 -36.69 -9.25
C ILE A 8 -11.21 -36.70 -8.02
N ARG A 9 -11.87 -37.83 -7.71
CA ARG A 9 -12.66 -37.98 -6.46
C ARG A 9 -11.80 -37.98 -5.18
N HIS A 10 -10.51 -38.30 -5.26
CA HIS A 10 -9.59 -38.23 -4.12
C HIS A 10 -9.01 -36.82 -3.90
N ILE A 11 -9.00 -35.98 -4.93
CA ILE A 11 -8.62 -34.54 -4.86
C ILE A 11 -9.80 -33.70 -4.33
N GLU A 12 -11.04 -34.17 -4.52
CA GLU A 12 -12.26 -33.63 -3.89
C GLU A 12 -12.48 -34.07 -2.43
N LEU A 13 -11.62 -34.96 -1.90
CA LEU A 13 -11.65 -35.38 -0.50
C LEU A 13 -11.10 -34.26 0.40
N MET A 14 -11.98 -33.26 0.63
CA MET A 14 -11.91 -32.16 1.60
C MET A 14 -10.51 -31.56 1.75
N ARG A 15 -10.17 -30.58 0.89
CA ARG A 15 -9.12 -29.60 1.19
C ARG A 15 -9.41 -29.02 2.58
N GLU A 16 -8.70 -29.51 3.59
CA GLU A 16 -8.95 -29.12 4.97
C GLU A 16 -8.80 -27.60 5.11
N PRO A 17 -9.60 -26.94 5.96
CA PRO A 17 -9.41 -25.53 6.23
C PRO A 17 -7.98 -25.25 6.72
N PHE A 18 -7.53 -24.01 6.48
CA PHE A 18 -6.22 -23.53 6.89
C PHE A 18 -5.97 -23.74 8.39
N LEU A 19 -7.05 -23.67 9.17
CA LEU A 19 -7.04 -23.99 10.60
C LEU A 19 -7.43 -25.47 10.78
N ASN A 20 -6.43 -26.28 11.12
CA ASN A 20 -6.56 -27.70 11.40
C ASN A 20 -5.90 -28.08 12.74
N VAL A 21 -6.04 -29.34 13.14
CA VAL A 21 -5.54 -29.83 14.44
C VAL A 21 -4.03 -29.68 14.55
N SER A 22 -3.28 -29.98 13.48
CA SER A 22 -1.81 -29.84 13.48
C SER A 22 -1.42 -28.39 13.75
N ARG A 23 -2.04 -27.46 13.02
CA ARG A 23 -1.73 -26.02 13.12
C ARG A 23 -1.99 -25.46 14.52
N LEU A 24 -3.05 -25.90 15.19
CA LEU A 24 -3.33 -25.50 16.58
C LEU A 24 -2.27 -25.98 17.58
N LEU A 25 -1.47 -27.00 17.24
CA LEU A 25 -0.52 -27.63 18.16
C LEU A 25 0.94 -27.29 17.84
N THR A 26 1.28 -27.05 16.58
CA THR A 26 2.68 -26.93 16.12
C THR A 26 3.14 -25.52 15.82
N GLU A 27 2.23 -24.57 15.64
CA GLU A 27 2.58 -23.18 15.29
C GLU A 27 2.95 -22.31 16.50
N THR A 28 3.33 -21.07 16.23
CA THR A 28 3.62 -20.06 17.25
C THR A 28 2.33 -19.47 17.87
N TRP A 29 2.45 -18.83 19.03
CA TRP A 29 1.32 -18.12 19.63
C TRP A 29 0.86 -16.94 18.76
N GLN A 30 1.79 -16.25 18.10
CA GLN A 30 1.48 -15.16 17.17
C GLN A 30 0.75 -15.67 15.91
N ALA A 31 1.07 -16.88 15.44
CA ALA A 31 0.34 -17.52 14.35
C ALA A 31 -1.10 -17.85 14.76
N PHE A 32 -1.30 -18.34 15.99
CA PHE A 32 -2.64 -18.62 16.51
C PHE A 32 -3.53 -17.37 16.56
N GLU A 33 -3.01 -16.22 17.01
CA GLU A 33 -3.74 -14.94 16.98
C GLU A 33 -4.16 -14.56 15.55
N ARG A 34 -3.25 -14.71 14.59
CA ARG A 34 -3.53 -14.42 13.17
C ARG A 34 -4.52 -15.40 12.56
N ASP A 35 -4.50 -16.67 12.97
CA ASP A 35 -5.46 -17.66 12.51
C ASP A 35 -6.87 -17.35 13.00
N VAL A 36 -7.00 -16.93 14.27
CA VAL A 36 -8.27 -16.45 14.83
C VAL A 36 -8.73 -15.20 14.08
N ALA A 37 -7.84 -14.23 13.85
CA ALA A 37 -8.17 -13.03 13.08
C ALA A 37 -8.63 -13.37 11.65
N ARG A 38 -7.90 -14.24 10.93
CA ARG A 38 -8.29 -14.69 9.59
C ARG A 38 -9.63 -15.41 9.61
N LEU A 39 -9.88 -16.25 10.63
CA LEU A 39 -11.17 -16.93 10.79
C LEU A 39 -12.32 -15.94 10.95
N LEU A 40 -12.14 -14.85 11.71
CA LEU A 40 -13.13 -13.76 11.80
C LEU A 40 -13.38 -13.13 10.42
N VAL A 41 -12.32 -12.79 9.68
CA VAL A 41 -12.43 -12.23 8.32
C VAL A 41 -13.23 -13.17 7.41
N SER A 42 -12.89 -14.46 7.38
CA SER A 42 -13.60 -15.48 6.59
C SER A 42 -15.07 -15.63 6.99
N ASN A 43 -15.44 -15.32 8.24
CA ASN A 43 -16.81 -15.39 8.75
C ASN A 43 -17.54 -14.04 8.72
N GLY A 44 -17.06 -13.09 7.92
CA GLY A 44 -17.75 -11.83 7.62
C GLY A 44 -17.68 -10.78 8.72
N PHE A 45 -16.70 -10.88 9.61
CA PHE A 45 -16.38 -9.78 10.51
C PHE A 45 -15.75 -8.63 9.71
N GLN A 46 -16.03 -7.41 10.15
CA GLN A 46 -15.46 -6.16 9.67
C GLN A 46 -14.47 -5.64 10.72
N ASP A 47 -13.58 -4.73 10.31
CA ASP A 47 -12.60 -4.07 11.19
C ASP A 47 -11.81 -5.05 12.08
N VAL A 48 -11.41 -6.20 11.52
CA VAL A 48 -10.64 -7.20 12.26
C VAL A 48 -9.22 -6.68 12.51
N ARG A 49 -8.78 -6.66 13.76
CA ARG A 49 -7.49 -6.10 14.16
C ARG A 49 -6.77 -7.00 15.15
N LEU A 50 -5.45 -7.05 15.02
CA LEU A 50 -4.55 -7.65 16.00
C LEU A 50 -3.98 -6.53 16.87
N VAL A 51 -4.11 -6.68 18.20
CA VAL A 51 -3.77 -5.65 19.20
C VAL A 51 -2.49 -6.02 19.98
N ALA A 52 -1.80 -7.09 19.56
CA ALA A 52 -0.61 -7.64 20.24
C ALA A 52 0.47 -6.58 20.52
N GLY A 53 0.77 -6.35 21.82
CA GLY A 53 1.80 -5.41 22.27
C GLY A 53 1.71 -5.05 23.77
N SER A 54 2.69 -4.29 24.28
CA SER A 54 2.68 -3.80 25.66
C SER A 54 1.53 -2.80 25.87
N GLY A 55 0.51 -3.20 26.62
CA GLY A 55 -0.71 -2.40 26.86
C GLY A 55 -1.95 -2.87 26.08
N ASP A 56 -2.00 -4.13 25.70
CA ASP A 56 -3.16 -4.85 25.12
C ASP A 56 -4.43 -4.81 26.00
N HIS A 57 -4.28 -4.56 27.30
CA HIS A 57 -5.34 -4.54 28.31
C HIS A 57 -6.21 -5.81 28.28
N GLY A 58 -5.65 -6.95 27.87
CA GLY A 58 -6.36 -8.23 27.80
C GLY A 58 -7.16 -8.49 26.52
N ALA A 59 -6.73 -7.96 25.37
CA ALA A 59 -7.32 -8.22 24.06
C ALA A 59 -6.25 -8.46 22.98
N ASP A 60 -6.36 -9.56 22.24
CA ASP A 60 -5.40 -9.90 21.16
C ASP A 60 -6.02 -9.66 19.78
N VAL A 61 -7.30 -10.01 19.62
CA VAL A 61 -8.04 -9.87 18.37
C VAL A 61 -9.34 -9.11 18.63
N LEU A 62 -9.60 -8.11 17.80
CA LEU A 62 -10.86 -7.38 17.75
C LEU A 62 -11.55 -7.64 16.41
N GLY A 63 -12.88 -7.58 16.38
CA GLY A 63 -13.64 -7.58 15.13
C GLY A 63 -15.09 -7.17 15.36
N VAL A 64 -15.72 -6.62 14.33
CA VAL A 64 -17.12 -6.15 14.39
C VAL A 64 -17.99 -7.06 13.53
N LYS A 65 -19.11 -7.53 14.07
CA LYS A 65 -20.11 -8.28 13.29
C LYS A 65 -21.51 -7.84 13.67
N ASN A 66 -22.31 -7.48 12.67
CA ASN A 66 -23.67 -6.98 12.86
C ASN A 66 -23.76 -5.78 13.83
N GLY A 67 -22.73 -4.92 13.85
CA GLY A 67 -22.65 -3.76 14.75
C GLY A 67 -22.18 -4.07 16.17
N GLU A 68 -21.91 -5.34 16.50
CA GLU A 68 -21.38 -5.75 17.80
C GLU A 68 -19.85 -5.86 17.74
N LEU A 69 -19.16 -5.23 18.70
CA LEU A 69 -17.71 -5.36 18.88
C LEU A 69 -17.38 -6.63 19.68
N TRP A 70 -16.59 -7.50 19.05
CA TRP A 70 -16.06 -8.72 19.65
C TRP A 70 -14.62 -8.49 20.08
N VAL A 71 -14.35 -8.78 21.36
CA VAL A 71 -13.00 -8.79 21.94
C VAL A 71 -12.61 -10.23 22.22
N ILE A 72 -11.48 -10.66 21.68
CA ILE A 72 -10.98 -12.02 21.83
C ILE A 72 -9.56 -11.99 22.36
N GLN A 73 -9.31 -12.70 23.47
CA GLN A 73 -7.95 -13.07 23.88
C GLN A 73 -7.65 -14.48 23.42
N CYS A 74 -6.52 -14.63 22.77
CA CYS A 74 -5.98 -15.88 22.30
C CYS A 74 -5.01 -16.43 23.34
N LYS A 75 -5.24 -17.68 23.76
CA LYS A 75 -4.30 -18.41 24.61
C LYS A 75 -3.79 -19.65 23.91
N PHE A 76 -2.56 -19.53 23.45
CA PHE A 76 -1.78 -20.64 22.94
C PHE A 76 -1.08 -21.38 24.10
N ALA A 77 -1.17 -22.70 24.12
CA ALA A 77 -0.51 -23.54 25.12
C ALA A 77 0.37 -24.59 24.43
N THR A 78 1.69 -24.51 24.67
CA THR A 78 2.65 -25.52 24.22
C THR A 78 2.45 -26.84 24.96
N ASP A 79 2.22 -26.80 26.28
CA ASP A 79 1.93 -27.97 27.13
C ASP A 79 0.78 -27.70 28.12
N GLY A 80 -0.01 -28.75 28.41
CA GLY A 80 -1.08 -28.71 29.42
C GLY A 80 -2.34 -27.93 29.03
N CYS A 81 -3.17 -27.61 30.03
CA CYS A 81 -4.35 -26.75 29.87
C CYS A 81 -3.97 -25.29 30.09
N PRO A 82 -4.46 -24.34 29.27
CA PRO A 82 -4.20 -22.93 29.48
C PRO A 82 -4.73 -22.43 30.83
N SER A 83 -3.99 -21.52 31.46
CA SER A 83 -4.33 -20.98 32.78
C SER A 83 -5.56 -20.07 32.74
N ALA A 84 -6.28 -19.99 33.85
CA ALA A 84 -7.49 -19.17 33.99
C ALA A 84 -7.24 -17.64 33.93
N GLY A 85 -5.97 -17.20 33.91
CA GLY A 85 -5.59 -15.78 33.90
C GLY A 85 -6.14 -15.03 32.68
N ALA A 86 -6.26 -15.69 31.53
CA ALA A 86 -6.80 -15.11 30.31
C ALA A 86 -8.25 -14.62 30.49
N VAL A 87 -9.08 -15.35 31.24
CA VAL A 87 -10.48 -14.96 31.50
C VAL A 87 -10.55 -13.68 32.32
N ASN A 88 -9.63 -13.50 33.28
CA ASN A 88 -9.59 -12.28 34.10
C ASN A 88 -9.11 -11.08 33.30
N GLN A 89 -8.06 -11.25 32.48
CA GLN A 89 -7.54 -10.19 31.59
C GLN A 89 -8.63 -9.69 30.64
N VAL A 90 -9.33 -10.61 30.01
CA VAL A 90 -10.44 -10.33 29.10
C VAL A 90 -11.64 -9.69 29.80
N GLY A 91 -11.94 -10.15 31.01
CA GLY A 91 -12.97 -9.55 31.85
C GLY A 91 -12.68 -8.09 32.19
N GLU A 92 -11.41 -7.73 32.39
CA GLU A 92 -11.00 -6.33 32.57
C GLU A 92 -11.01 -5.54 31.25
N ALA A 93 -10.57 -6.18 30.15
CA ALA A 93 -10.61 -5.63 28.79
C ALA A 93 -12.01 -5.17 28.38
N SER A 94 -13.04 -5.92 28.81
CA SER A 94 -14.46 -5.63 28.54
C SER A 94 -14.84 -4.17 28.74
N ARG A 95 -14.40 -3.59 29.87
CA ARG A 95 -14.74 -2.24 30.30
C ARG A 95 -13.97 -1.19 29.54
N PHE A 96 -12.73 -1.51 29.16
CA PHE A 96 -11.86 -0.61 28.42
C PHE A 96 -12.33 -0.45 26.97
N TYR A 97 -12.60 -1.57 26.30
CA TYR A 97 -13.00 -1.57 24.89
C TYR A 97 -14.50 -1.36 24.67
N LYS A 98 -15.31 -1.34 25.74
CA LYS A 98 -16.79 -1.30 25.66
C LYS A 98 -17.32 -2.41 24.74
N ALA A 99 -16.81 -3.62 24.93
CA ALA A 99 -17.11 -4.77 24.10
C ALA A 99 -18.57 -5.22 24.26
N ASP A 100 -19.24 -5.56 23.16
CA ASP A 100 -20.57 -6.17 23.20
C ASP A 100 -20.47 -7.68 23.45
N ARG A 101 -19.43 -8.32 22.89
CA ARG A 101 -19.15 -9.74 23.09
C ARG A 101 -17.69 -10.01 23.36
N ILE A 102 -17.46 -11.04 24.16
CA ILE A 102 -16.16 -11.28 24.77
C ILE A 102 -15.86 -12.76 24.75
N TYR A 103 -14.68 -13.12 24.24
CA TYR A 103 -14.29 -14.50 24.07
C TYR A 103 -12.85 -14.76 24.52
N VAL A 104 -12.62 -15.98 24.99
CA VAL A 104 -11.27 -16.55 25.14
C VAL A 104 -11.13 -17.66 24.10
N ALA A 105 -10.26 -17.46 23.12
CA ALA A 105 -9.88 -18.48 22.16
C ALA A 105 -8.70 -19.29 22.68
N SER A 106 -8.74 -20.62 22.52
CA SER A 106 -7.64 -21.46 22.98
C SER A 106 -7.26 -22.54 21.98
N SER A 107 -5.94 -22.74 21.83
CA SER A 107 -5.38 -23.73 20.92
C SER A 107 -5.46 -25.17 21.46
N ARG A 108 -5.67 -25.33 22.78
CA ARG A 108 -5.92 -26.62 23.44
C ARG A 108 -7.21 -26.55 24.26
N LYS A 109 -7.73 -27.72 24.67
CA LYS A 109 -8.95 -27.78 25.47
C LYS A 109 -8.78 -26.99 26.77
N ALA A 110 -9.71 -26.07 27.03
CA ALA A 110 -9.72 -25.28 28.26
C ALA A 110 -9.90 -26.19 29.50
N GLY A 111 -9.15 -25.91 30.56
CA GLY A 111 -9.22 -26.66 31.82
C GLY A 111 -10.40 -26.25 32.71
N PRO A 112 -10.73 -27.02 33.76
CA PRO A 112 -11.81 -26.70 34.70
C PRO A 112 -11.72 -25.29 35.31
N ALA A 113 -10.50 -24.85 35.64
CA ALA A 113 -10.25 -23.52 36.21
C ALA A 113 -10.70 -22.36 35.28
N THR A 114 -10.57 -22.53 33.97
CA THR A 114 -11.02 -21.54 32.98
C THR A 114 -12.54 -21.43 33.00
N TYR A 115 -13.25 -22.55 33.02
CA TYR A 115 -14.71 -22.56 33.11
C TYR A 115 -15.23 -22.04 34.45
N GLU A 116 -14.52 -22.29 35.56
CA GLU A 116 -14.82 -21.67 36.85
C GLU A 116 -14.65 -20.15 36.81
N ALA A 117 -13.59 -19.65 36.17
CA ALA A 117 -13.39 -18.22 35.99
C ALA A 117 -14.52 -17.61 35.15
N VAL A 118 -14.94 -18.26 34.05
CA VAL A 118 -16.09 -17.81 33.23
C VAL A 118 -17.36 -17.74 34.08
N LYS A 119 -17.64 -18.76 34.90
CA LYS A 119 -18.79 -18.75 35.82
C LYS A 119 -18.74 -17.59 36.82
N ARG A 120 -17.56 -17.26 37.36
CA ARG A 120 -17.39 -16.11 38.27
C ARG A 120 -17.71 -14.79 37.59
N TRP A 121 -17.20 -14.56 36.38
CA TRP A 121 -17.49 -13.34 35.61
C TRP A 121 -18.96 -13.23 35.21
N LYS A 122 -19.58 -14.37 34.86
CA LYS A 122 -21.02 -14.43 34.59
C LYS A 122 -21.86 -14.02 35.81
N ALA A 123 -21.45 -14.42 37.01
CA ALA A 123 -22.09 -13.98 38.26
C ALA A 123 -21.92 -12.47 38.52
N LEU A 124 -20.88 -11.85 37.95
CA LEU A 124 -20.64 -10.41 37.99
C LEU A 124 -21.31 -9.64 36.82
N GLY A 125 -22.13 -10.32 36.01
CA GLY A 125 -22.86 -9.72 34.89
C GLY A 125 -22.08 -9.61 33.58
N VAL A 126 -20.91 -10.25 33.45
CA VAL A 126 -20.11 -10.27 32.22
C VAL A 126 -20.13 -11.69 31.63
N ASP A 127 -20.75 -11.85 30.45
CA ASP A 127 -20.78 -13.15 29.76
C ASP A 127 -19.53 -13.29 28.89
N ILE A 128 -18.70 -14.30 29.19
CA ILE A 128 -17.45 -14.59 28.48
C ILE A 128 -17.61 -15.94 27.79
N GLY A 129 -17.53 -15.94 26.45
CA GLY A 129 -17.53 -17.15 25.65
C GLY A 129 -16.16 -17.83 25.60
N VAL A 130 -16.12 -19.13 25.34
CA VAL A 130 -14.89 -19.89 25.13
C VAL A 130 -14.91 -20.46 23.72
N LEU A 131 -13.93 -20.09 22.91
CA LEU A 131 -13.69 -20.68 21.59
C LEU A 131 -12.62 -21.75 21.76
N ASP A 132 -13.06 -22.96 22.10
CA ASP A 132 -12.18 -24.11 22.24
C ASP A 132 -11.76 -24.67 20.87
N PRO A 133 -10.79 -25.59 20.81
CA PRO A 133 -10.33 -26.15 19.54
C PRO A 133 -11.46 -26.75 18.70
N ALA A 134 -12.42 -27.44 19.32
CA ALA A 134 -13.55 -28.03 18.60
C ALA A 134 -14.42 -26.95 17.93
N THR A 135 -14.72 -25.87 18.66
CA THR A 135 -15.48 -24.73 18.15
C THR A 135 -14.73 -24.02 17.03
N LEU A 136 -13.44 -23.78 17.19
CA LEU A 136 -12.60 -23.11 16.18
C LEU A 136 -12.52 -23.93 14.88
N LEU A 137 -12.33 -25.24 14.99
CA LEU A 137 -12.27 -26.15 13.84
C LEU A 137 -13.64 -26.28 13.15
N GLU A 138 -14.74 -26.31 13.91
CA GLU A 138 -16.09 -26.31 13.35
C GLU A 138 -16.41 -25.01 12.61
N LEU A 139 -16.02 -23.86 13.18
CA LEU A 139 -16.12 -22.56 12.52
C LEU A 139 -15.31 -22.53 11.22
N ALA A 140 -14.07 -23.01 11.24
CA ALA A 140 -13.23 -23.09 10.04
C ALA A 140 -13.85 -23.97 8.95
N ARG A 141 -14.44 -25.10 9.35
CA ARG A 141 -15.15 -26.01 8.42
C ARG A 141 -16.38 -25.33 7.80
N LYS A 142 -17.20 -24.66 8.60
CA LYS A 142 -18.43 -23.97 8.17
C LYS A 142 -18.18 -22.66 7.42
N SER A 143 -16.96 -22.12 7.49
CA SER A 143 -16.59 -20.90 6.78
C SER A 143 -16.79 -21.05 5.27
N PRO A 144 -17.19 -19.99 4.55
CA PRO A 144 -17.25 -20.00 3.10
C PRO A 144 -15.86 -20.28 2.51
N GLU A 145 -15.81 -20.76 1.26
CA GLU A 145 -14.53 -21.04 0.61
C GLU A 145 -13.66 -19.77 0.46
N TYR A 146 -14.29 -18.63 0.19
CA TYR A 146 -13.63 -17.33 0.17
C TYR A 146 -14.30 -16.38 1.17
N SER A 147 -13.53 -15.38 1.62
CA SER A 147 -14.07 -14.26 2.39
C SER A 147 -15.23 -13.59 1.63
N ILE A 148 -16.25 -13.14 2.36
CA ILE A 148 -17.31 -12.31 1.76
C ILE A 148 -16.77 -10.96 1.24
N HIS A 149 -15.57 -10.57 1.69
CA HIS A 149 -14.86 -9.37 1.26
C HIS A 149 -13.95 -9.63 0.05
N ARG A 150 -14.00 -10.84 -0.54
CA ARG A 150 -13.27 -11.16 -1.78
C ARG A 150 -13.64 -10.14 -2.85
N ARG A 151 -12.64 -9.50 -3.42
CA ARG A 151 -12.82 -8.50 -4.48
C ARG A 151 -12.92 -9.20 -5.81
N GLU A 152 -13.93 -8.87 -6.59
CA GLU A 152 -13.99 -9.25 -7.99
C GLU A 152 -12.88 -8.54 -8.78
N LEU A 153 -12.24 -9.29 -9.66
CA LEU A 153 -11.22 -8.75 -10.54
C LEU A 153 -11.86 -7.89 -11.62
N ARG A 154 -11.24 -6.76 -11.92
CA ARG A 154 -11.52 -5.98 -13.13
C ARG A 154 -10.92 -6.68 -14.34
N ASP A 155 -11.42 -6.38 -15.54
CA ASP A 155 -10.97 -7.02 -16.79
C ASP A 155 -9.44 -6.99 -16.96
N TYR A 156 -8.81 -5.85 -16.72
CA TYR A 156 -7.34 -5.73 -16.81
C TYR A 156 -6.60 -6.52 -15.73
N GLN A 157 -7.22 -6.73 -14.56
CA GLN A 157 -6.64 -7.55 -13.49
C GLN A 157 -6.75 -9.03 -13.84
N HIS A 158 -7.86 -9.44 -14.45
CA HIS A 158 -8.03 -10.80 -14.97
C HIS A 158 -6.97 -11.10 -16.04
N GLU A 159 -6.82 -10.22 -17.03
CA GLU A 159 -5.81 -10.34 -18.07
C GLU A 159 -4.38 -10.37 -17.47
N ALA A 160 -4.11 -9.52 -16.47
CA ALA A 160 -2.83 -9.51 -15.77
C ALA A 160 -2.54 -10.84 -15.07
N VAL A 161 -3.51 -11.42 -14.37
CA VAL A 161 -3.38 -12.72 -13.69
C VAL A 161 -3.15 -13.83 -14.71
N GLU A 162 -3.93 -13.89 -15.79
CA GLU A 162 -3.79 -14.92 -16.83
C GLU A 162 -2.40 -14.90 -17.47
N LYS A 163 -1.94 -13.71 -17.91
CA LYS A 163 -0.61 -13.55 -18.52
C LYS A 163 0.52 -13.86 -17.54
N PHE A 164 0.38 -13.45 -16.29
CA PHE A 164 1.39 -13.68 -15.26
C PHE A 164 1.52 -15.16 -14.91
N VAL A 165 0.39 -15.84 -14.68
CA VAL A 165 0.33 -17.28 -14.41
C VAL A 165 0.87 -18.09 -15.59
N ALA A 166 0.51 -17.72 -16.82
CA ALA A 166 1.03 -18.38 -18.03
C ALA A 166 2.57 -18.27 -18.11
N SER A 167 3.10 -17.05 -17.96
CA SER A 167 4.55 -16.81 -17.99
C SER A 167 5.31 -17.58 -16.92
N LEU A 168 4.78 -17.63 -15.69
CA LEU A 168 5.38 -18.40 -14.60
C LEU A 168 5.44 -19.90 -14.93
N ARG A 169 4.39 -20.45 -15.56
CA ARG A 169 4.36 -21.87 -15.96
C ARG A 169 5.27 -22.19 -17.13
N GLU A 170 5.34 -21.30 -18.11
CA GLU A 170 6.08 -21.54 -19.35
C GLU A 170 7.59 -21.29 -19.19
N THR A 171 7.96 -20.24 -18.47
CA THR A 171 9.35 -19.77 -18.38
C THR A 171 9.96 -19.89 -16.99
N GLY A 172 9.13 -20.21 -15.98
CA GLY A 172 9.52 -20.11 -14.57
C GLY A 172 9.59 -18.67 -14.07
N ARG A 173 9.43 -17.66 -14.92
CA ARG A 173 9.61 -16.24 -14.59
C ARG A 173 8.41 -15.40 -15.00
N GLY A 174 8.15 -14.32 -14.27
CA GLY A 174 7.07 -13.41 -14.63
C GLY A 174 7.20 -12.04 -13.99
N GLN A 175 6.80 -11.00 -14.72
CA GLN A 175 6.75 -9.64 -14.21
C GLN A 175 5.47 -8.94 -14.66
N VAL A 176 4.77 -8.29 -13.72
CA VAL A 176 3.65 -7.39 -14.04
C VAL A 176 3.97 -6.00 -13.52
N VAL A 177 3.76 -4.99 -14.36
CA VAL A 177 3.91 -3.58 -13.96
C VAL A 177 2.53 -2.94 -13.89
N LEU A 178 2.06 -2.63 -12.69
CA LEU A 178 0.78 -1.93 -12.48
C LEU A 178 0.99 -0.72 -11.59
N ALA A 179 0.54 0.44 -12.05
CA ALA A 179 0.55 1.66 -11.25
C ALA A 179 -0.09 1.50 -9.87
N THR A 180 0.38 2.31 -8.91
CA THR A 180 -0.18 2.37 -7.57
C THR A 180 -1.68 2.70 -7.65
N GLY A 181 -2.49 1.91 -6.94
CA GLY A 181 -3.96 2.03 -6.97
C GLY A 181 -4.66 1.06 -7.93
N LEU A 182 -3.94 0.40 -8.85
CA LEU A 182 -4.51 -0.59 -9.78
C LEU A 182 -4.66 -2.01 -9.21
N GLY A 183 -4.28 -2.23 -7.94
CA GLY A 183 -4.50 -3.51 -7.26
C GLY A 183 -3.40 -4.56 -7.43
N LYS A 184 -2.12 -4.15 -7.46
CA LYS A 184 -0.94 -5.05 -7.48
C LYS A 184 -1.09 -6.27 -6.57
N THR A 185 -1.45 -6.02 -5.31
CA THR A 185 -1.60 -7.05 -4.28
C THR A 185 -2.74 -8.02 -4.57
N VAL A 186 -3.84 -7.55 -5.16
CA VAL A 186 -4.97 -8.40 -5.57
C VAL A 186 -4.55 -9.32 -6.70
N VAL A 187 -3.81 -8.81 -7.69
CA VAL A 187 -3.26 -9.60 -8.80
C VAL A 187 -2.29 -10.66 -8.28
N LEU A 188 -1.38 -10.31 -7.36
CA LEU A 188 -0.48 -11.28 -6.72
C LEU A 188 -1.26 -12.37 -5.96
N ALA A 189 -2.22 -11.97 -5.13
CA ALA A 189 -2.99 -12.88 -4.29
C ALA A 189 -3.85 -13.86 -5.11
N GLU A 190 -4.51 -13.37 -6.17
CA GLU A 190 -5.30 -14.23 -7.06
C GLU A 190 -4.40 -15.14 -7.91
N SER A 191 -3.24 -14.65 -8.37
CA SER A 191 -2.29 -15.47 -9.14
C SER A 191 -1.79 -16.66 -8.33
N VAL A 192 -1.38 -16.44 -7.07
CA VAL A 192 -0.95 -17.55 -6.20
C VAL A 192 -2.12 -18.48 -5.87
N ALA A 193 -3.32 -17.94 -5.61
CA ALA A 193 -4.51 -18.75 -5.36
C ALA A 193 -4.84 -19.65 -6.55
N GLN A 194 -4.76 -19.13 -7.77
CA GLN A 194 -4.95 -19.90 -9.01
C GLN A 194 -3.89 -20.99 -9.16
N LEU A 195 -2.62 -20.67 -8.96
CA LEU A 195 -1.53 -21.66 -9.03
C LEU A 195 -1.72 -22.80 -8.02
N PHE A 196 -2.18 -22.49 -6.80
CA PHE A 196 -2.56 -23.51 -5.80
C PHE A 196 -3.77 -24.34 -6.24
N ARG A 197 -4.83 -23.71 -6.77
CA ARG A 197 -6.04 -24.42 -7.22
C ARG A 197 -5.72 -25.44 -8.31
N ASP A 198 -4.83 -25.05 -9.21
CA ASP A 198 -4.42 -25.83 -10.38
C ASP A 198 -3.33 -26.86 -10.05
N GLY A 199 -2.82 -26.90 -8.81
CA GLY A 199 -1.74 -27.79 -8.41
C GLY A 199 -0.41 -27.51 -9.12
N ALA A 200 -0.22 -26.27 -9.60
CA ALA A 200 0.91 -25.89 -10.45
C ALA A 200 2.14 -25.43 -9.65
N ILE A 201 2.09 -25.41 -8.31
CA ILE A 201 3.21 -25.04 -7.45
C ILE A 201 3.92 -26.33 -7.01
N PRO A 202 5.17 -26.58 -7.47
CA PRO A 202 5.95 -27.71 -6.99
C PRO A 202 6.04 -27.72 -5.46
N GLY A 203 5.78 -28.89 -4.84
CA GLY A 203 5.81 -29.03 -3.38
C GLY A 203 4.69 -28.32 -2.61
N GLY A 204 3.82 -27.52 -3.25
CA GLY A 204 2.74 -26.82 -2.57
C GLY A 204 3.20 -25.74 -1.58
N GLN A 205 4.40 -25.21 -1.76
CA GLN A 205 5.01 -24.22 -0.87
C GLN A 205 5.36 -22.97 -1.67
N ALA A 206 4.82 -21.82 -1.26
CA ALA A 206 5.08 -20.53 -1.87
C ALA A 206 5.67 -19.56 -0.84
N MET A 207 6.53 -18.66 -1.30
CA MET A 207 7.06 -17.56 -0.49
C MET A 207 6.68 -16.22 -1.11
N VAL A 208 6.29 -15.26 -0.28
CA VAL A 208 6.04 -13.87 -0.69
C VAL A 208 7.02 -12.97 0.06
N LEU A 209 7.88 -12.27 -0.69
CA LEU A 209 8.92 -11.40 -0.16
C LEU A 209 8.49 -9.93 -0.19
N ALA A 210 8.82 -9.21 0.88
CA ALA A 210 8.69 -7.76 0.96
C ALA A 210 9.84 -7.11 1.74
N GLY A 211 10.00 -5.79 1.56
CA GLY A 211 11.14 -5.04 2.10
C GLY A 211 11.10 -4.77 3.61
N THR A 212 9.91 -4.59 4.19
CA THR A 212 9.75 -4.19 5.61
C THR A 212 8.78 -5.09 6.35
N ARG A 213 8.80 -5.05 7.69
CA ARG A 213 7.91 -5.87 8.52
C ARG A 213 6.45 -5.48 8.34
N GLU A 214 6.20 -4.18 8.30
CA GLU A 214 4.87 -3.58 8.15
C GLU A 214 4.26 -3.94 6.79
N LEU A 215 5.07 -3.97 5.72
CA LEU A 215 4.61 -4.45 4.41
C LEU A 215 4.22 -5.92 4.45
N VAL A 216 5.00 -6.76 5.13
CA VAL A 216 4.65 -8.18 5.30
C VAL A 216 3.32 -8.35 6.05
N ASP A 217 3.10 -7.57 7.12
CA ASP A 217 1.82 -7.54 7.87
C ASP A 217 0.65 -7.22 6.95
N GLN A 218 0.80 -6.13 6.20
CA GLN A 218 -0.22 -5.64 5.30
C GLN A 218 -0.51 -6.63 4.16
N LEU A 219 0.55 -7.17 3.55
CA LEU A 219 0.44 -8.14 2.45
C LEU A 219 -0.29 -9.39 2.92
N GLN A 220 0.12 -10.00 4.03
CA GLN A 220 -0.53 -11.21 4.54
C GLN A 220 -2.03 -10.99 4.78
N ARG A 221 -2.40 -9.90 5.46
CA ARG A 221 -3.81 -9.58 5.72
C ARG A 221 -4.60 -9.37 4.43
N SER A 222 -4.03 -8.63 3.48
CA SER A 222 -4.69 -8.35 2.20
C SER A 222 -4.89 -9.59 1.33
N PHE A 223 -4.04 -10.62 1.48
CA PHE A 223 -4.20 -11.89 0.78
C PHE A 223 -5.38 -12.69 1.33
N TRP A 224 -5.70 -12.59 2.63
CA TRP A 224 -6.76 -13.41 3.24
C TRP A 224 -8.12 -13.29 2.55
N ASP A 225 -8.44 -12.12 1.97
CA ASP A 225 -9.70 -11.91 1.25
C ASP A 225 -9.76 -12.66 -0.08
N GLN A 226 -8.61 -12.86 -0.74
CA GLN A 226 -8.51 -13.53 -2.04
C GLN A 226 -8.14 -15.00 -1.94
N LEU A 227 -7.56 -15.44 -0.83
CA LEU A 227 -7.16 -16.82 -0.64
C LEU A 227 -8.35 -17.70 -0.26
N PRO A 228 -8.48 -18.90 -0.88
CA PRO A 228 -9.37 -19.93 -0.39
C PRO A 228 -9.08 -20.29 1.08
N LYS A 229 -10.12 -20.74 1.78
CA LYS A 229 -10.06 -21.11 3.20
C LYS A 229 -9.13 -22.28 3.50
N TRP A 230 -8.63 -23.00 2.51
CA TRP A 230 -7.76 -24.17 2.70
C TRP A 230 -6.28 -23.87 2.46
N ILE A 231 -5.91 -22.65 2.02
CA ILE A 231 -4.49 -22.27 1.86
C ILE A 231 -3.99 -21.66 3.17
N PRO A 232 -3.09 -22.30 3.93
CA PRO A 232 -2.48 -21.70 5.12
C PRO A 232 -1.51 -20.57 4.78
N THR A 233 -1.36 -19.64 5.73
CA THR A 233 -0.42 -18.51 5.62
C THR A 233 0.48 -18.43 6.83
N HIS A 234 1.77 -18.21 6.60
CA HIS A 234 2.83 -18.21 7.61
C HIS A 234 3.62 -16.91 7.58
N ARG A 235 4.45 -16.68 8.60
CA ARG A 235 5.35 -15.53 8.66
C ARG A 235 6.76 -15.95 9.03
N LEU A 236 7.74 -15.35 8.35
CA LEU A 236 9.16 -15.50 8.65
C LEU A 236 9.78 -14.11 8.82
N MET A 237 9.78 -13.60 10.04
CA MET A 237 10.23 -12.24 10.35
C MET A 237 10.36 -11.96 11.84
N GLY A 238 11.31 -11.09 12.21
CA GLY A 238 11.39 -10.57 13.58
C GLY A 238 11.62 -11.64 14.66
N GLY A 239 12.29 -12.74 14.31
CA GLY A 239 12.53 -13.89 15.20
C GLY A 239 11.43 -14.95 15.14
N GLU A 240 10.29 -14.65 14.53
CA GLU A 240 9.24 -15.64 14.25
C GLU A 240 9.64 -16.53 13.07
N CYS A 241 9.45 -17.84 13.23
CA CYS A 241 9.62 -18.88 12.23
C CYS A 241 8.42 -19.83 12.31
N PRO A 242 7.83 -20.23 11.19
CA PRO A 242 6.65 -21.10 11.22
C PRO A 242 7.03 -22.53 11.63
N GLY A 243 6.06 -23.25 12.21
CA GLY A 243 6.22 -24.67 12.58
C GLY A 243 6.18 -25.61 11.37
N GLY A 244 5.62 -25.14 10.25
CA GLY A 244 5.63 -25.83 8.95
C GLY A 244 5.58 -24.84 7.78
N TRP A 245 5.81 -25.34 6.56
CA TRP A 245 5.99 -24.50 5.37
C TRP A 245 4.89 -24.66 4.30
N GLU A 246 3.91 -25.54 4.54
CA GLU A 246 2.78 -25.75 3.63
C GLU A 246 2.02 -24.45 3.37
N GLY A 247 1.63 -24.18 2.13
CA GLY A 247 0.91 -22.96 1.76
C GLY A 247 1.85 -21.78 1.50
N ILE A 248 1.50 -20.60 2.02
CA ILE A 248 2.19 -19.34 1.69
C ILE A 248 2.95 -18.79 2.89
N THR A 249 4.26 -18.63 2.76
CA THR A 249 5.10 -17.97 3.76
C THR A 249 5.39 -16.53 3.36
N PHE A 250 4.97 -15.57 4.19
CA PHE A 250 5.31 -14.17 3.98
C PHE A 250 6.57 -13.82 4.79
N ALA A 251 7.59 -13.28 4.13
CA ALA A 251 8.90 -13.05 4.74
C ALA A 251 9.47 -11.68 4.37
N THR A 252 10.24 -11.09 5.29
CA THR A 252 11.13 -9.99 4.90
C THR A 252 12.36 -10.56 4.23
N ILE A 253 12.92 -9.82 3.27
CA ILE A 253 14.16 -10.24 2.57
C ILE A 253 15.27 -10.58 3.58
N GLN A 254 15.50 -9.74 4.59
CA GLN A 254 16.55 -9.99 5.58
C GLN A 254 16.32 -11.28 6.39
N SER A 255 15.05 -11.60 6.69
CA SER A 255 14.74 -12.80 7.49
C SER A 255 14.94 -14.08 6.68
N ALA A 256 14.57 -14.06 5.39
CA ALA A 256 14.84 -15.16 4.47
C ALA A 256 16.36 -15.40 4.33
N VAL A 257 17.15 -14.34 4.13
CA VAL A 257 18.61 -14.43 3.99
C VAL A 257 19.27 -15.00 5.23
N SER A 258 18.79 -14.61 6.42
CA SER A 258 19.36 -15.07 7.69
C SER A 258 19.21 -16.57 7.95
N ARG A 259 18.35 -17.25 7.18
CA ARG A 259 17.96 -18.65 7.37
C ARG A 259 17.97 -19.45 6.07
N LEU A 260 18.77 -19.05 5.08
CA LEU A 260 18.80 -19.73 3.76
C LEU A 260 18.91 -21.25 3.90
N ASP A 261 19.81 -21.74 4.75
CA ASP A 261 20.05 -23.17 4.94
C ASP A 261 18.90 -23.92 5.64
N GLU A 262 17.97 -23.20 6.28
CA GLU A 262 16.77 -23.75 6.94
C GLU A 262 15.52 -23.67 6.04
N LEU A 263 15.59 -22.94 4.92
CA LEU A 263 14.44 -22.77 4.03
C LEU A 263 14.16 -24.08 3.29
N PRO A 264 12.89 -24.47 3.15
CA PRO A 264 12.53 -25.57 2.28
C PRO A 264 12.67 -25.16 0.82
N ALA A 265 12.62 -26.16 -0.07
CA ALA A 265 12.49 -25.91 -1.51
C ALA A 265 11.09 -25.38 -1.83
N PHE A 266 10.97 -24.05 -1.98
CA PHE A 266 9.74 -23.42 -2.44
C PHE A 266 9.53 -23.68 -3.94
N GLY A 267 8.29 -23.95 -4.35
CA GLY A 267 7.91 -24.06 -5.77
C GLY A 267 7.58 -22.72 -6.42
N LEU A 268 7.32 -21.68 -5.62
CA LEU A 268 6.98 -20.35 -6.08
C LEU A 268 7.54 -19.28 -5.13
N VAL A 269 8.20 -18.27 -5.68
CA VAL A 269 8.63 -17.06 -4.98
C VAL A 269 8.00 -15.85 -5.66
N LEU A 270 7.23 -15.08 -4.90
CA LEU A 270 6.61 -13.84 -5.35
C LEU A 270 7.23 -12.64 -4.63
N ILE A 271 7.41 -11.55 -5.34
CA ILE A 271 8.05 -10.34 -4.82
C ILE A 271 7.10 -9.16 -5.02
N ASP A 272 6.67 -8.54 -3.91
CA ASP A 272 6.00 -7.25 -3.97
C ASP A 272 7.04 -6.12 -4.00
N GLU A 273 6.75 -5.05 -4.74
CA GLU A 273 7.69 -3.95 -4.97
C GLU A 273 9.04 -4.45 -5.51
N ALA A 274 8.97 -5.31 -6.52
CA ALA A 274 10.11 -5.99 -7.14
C ALA A 274 11.21 -5.05 -7.69
N HIS A 275 11.04 -3.73 -7.70
CA HIS A 275 12.14 -2.81 -8.00
C HIS A 275 13.20 -2.74 -6.88
N HIS A 276 12.96 -3.32 -5.70
CA HIS A 276 13.96 -3.47 -4.63
C HIS A 276 14.91 -4.67 -4.83
N VAL A 277 14.70 -5.46 -5.88
CA VAL A 277 15.36 -6.75 -6.19
C VAL A 277 16.87 -6.66 -6.46
N GLY A 278 17.40 -5.55 -6.96
CA GLY A 278 18.83 -5.46 -7.32
C GLY A 278 19.75 -5.12 -6.15
N SER A 279 19.64 -5.83 -5.02
CA SER A 279 20.64 -5.77 -3.93
C SER A 279 21.34 -7.14 -3.82
N GLU A 280 22.61 -7.16 -3.42
CA GLU A 280 23.37 -8.41 -3.24
C GLU A 280 22.64 -9.40 -2.31
N THR A 281 22.01 -8.87 -1.27
CA THR A 281 21.18 -9.61 -0.34
C THR A 281 20.02 -10.33 -1.02
N PHE A 282 19.38 -9.69 -1.99
CA PHE A 282 18.25 -10.25 -2.71
C PHE A 282 18.67 -11.35 -3.68
N ARG A 283 19.75 -11.10 -4.45
CA ARG A 283 20.33 -12.12 -5.36
C ARG A 283 20.64 -13.42 -4.62
N ARG A 284 21.21 -13.35 -3.41
CA ARG A 284 21.48 -14.53 -2.57
C ARG A 284 20.23 -15.38 -2.28
N VAL A 285 19.07 -14.76 -2.06
CA VAL A 285 17.81 -15.49 -1.82
C VAL A 285 17.32 -16.15 -3.10
N THR A 286 17.35 -15.42 -4.22
CA THR A 286 16.84 -15.95 -5.49
C THR A 286 17.74 -17.00 -6.11
N ASP A 287 19.05 -16.91 -5.90
CA ASP A 287 20.01 -17.92 -6.34
C ASP A 287 19.80 -19.23 -5.57
N HIS A 288 19.57 -19.11 -4.25
CA HIS A 288 19.24 -20.26 -3.40
C HIS A 288 17.89 -20.89 -3.78
N LEU A 289 16.93 -20.08 -4.22
CA LEU A 289 15.59 -20.52 -4.62
C LEU A 289 15.40 -20.58 -6.14
N SER A 290 16.49 -20.85 -6.87
CA SER A 290 16.53 -20.79 -8.34
C SER A 290 15.64 -21.82 -9.04
N GLU A 291 15.35 -22.94 -8.37
CA GLU A 291 14.45 -24.00 -8.84
C GLU A 291 12.95 -23.61 -8.73
N ALA A 292 12.63 -22.54 -7.99
CA ALA A 292 11.27 -22.04 -7.87
C ALA A 292 10.86 -21.25 -9.11
N MET A 293 9.56 -21.22 -9.40
CA MET A 293 9.02 -20.14 -10.25
C MET A 293 9.21 -18.81 -9.52
N ILE A 294 9.74 -17.77 -10.17
CA ILE A 294 9.98 -16.46 -9.56
C ILE A 294 9.20 -15.37 -10.30
N GLY A 295 8.30 -14.71 -9.57
CA GLY A 295 7.44 -13.67 -10.09
C GLY A 295 7.49 -12.38 -9.29
N GLY A 296 7.21 -11.24 -9.92
CA GLY A 296 7.15 -9.97 -9.22
C GLY A 296 6.12 -9.00 -9.79
N VAL A 297 5.59 -8.15 -8.91
CA VAL A 297 4.73 -7.03 -9.31
C VAL A 297 5.33 -5.72 -8.79
N THR A 298 5.38 -4.71 -9.66
CA THR A 298 5.94 -3.39 -9.32
C THR A 298 5.08 -2.26 -9.89
N ALA A 299 5.07 -1.11 -9.23
CA ALA A 299 4.47 0.11 -9.79
C ALA A 299 5.42 0.90 -10.68
N THR A 300 6.72 0.67 -10.55
CA THR A 300 7.74 1.41 -11.29
C THR A 300 8.77 0.41 -11.81
N PRO A 301 8.90 0.26 -13.14
CA PRO A 301 9.95 -0.59 -13.71
C PRO A 301 11.32 0.11 -13.71
N TRP A 302 11.34 1.44 -13.52
CA TRP A 302 12.54 2.25 -13.65
C TRP A 302 13.51 2.12 -12.48
N ARG A 303 14.72 1.66 -12.81
CA ARG A 303 15.98 1.89 -12.09
C ARG A 303 16.89 2.68 -13.05
N GLY A 304 17.55 3.74 -12.58
CA GLY A 304 18.52 4.49 -13.40
C GLY A 304 19.76 3.66 -13.77
N ASP A 305 19.90 2.54 -13.08
CA ASP A 305 20.95 1.52 -13.12
C ASP A 305 20.63 0.35 -14.10
N GLY A 306 19.51 0.41 -14.82
CA GLY A 306 19.33 -0.22 -16.13
C GLY A 306 19.16 -1.75 -16.23
N TYR A 307 19.69 -2.59 -15.33
CA TYR A 307 19.79 -4.03 -15.61
C TYR A 307 19.81 -4.92 -14.34
N ASP A 308 18.65 -5.35 -13.84
CA ASP A 308 18.59 -6.37 -12.78
C ASP A 308 17.23 -7.07 -12.65
N ILE A 309 16.13 -6.32 -12.77
CA ILE A 309 14.80 -6.88 -12.54
C ILE A 309 14.33 -7.75 -13.71
N ASP A 310 14.53 -7.28 -14.95
CA ASP A 310 14.14 -8.00 -16.17
C ASP A 310 15.06 -9.23 -16.40
N GLU A 311 16.31 -9.19 -15.92
CA GLU A 311 17.20 -10.38 -15.92
C GLU A 311 16.67 -11.47 -14.99
N LEU A 312 16.17 -11.08 -13.82
CA LEU A 312 15.65 -12.02 -12.84
C LEU A 312 14.24 -12.51 -13.21
N LEU A 313 13.33 -11.62 -13.59
CA LEU A 313 11.89 -11.90 -13.72
C LEU A 313 11.43 -12.03 -15.17
N GLY A 314 12.32 -11.78 -16.14
CA GLY A 314 11.96 -11.65 -17.53
C GLY A 314 11.28 -10.32 -17.85
N PRO A 315 11.04 -10.05 -19.15
CA PRO A 315 10.33 -8.85 -19.55
C PRO A 315 8.89 -8.87 -19.01
N PRO A 316 8.34 -7.71 -18.63
CA PRO A 316 6.99 -7.61 -18.12
C PRO A 316 5.93 -8.02 -19.14
N VAL A 317 5.09 -8.99 -18.75
CA VAL A 317 4.01 -9.55 -19.58
C VAL A 317 2.85 -8.57 -19.76
N MET A 318 2.73 -7.61 -18.85
CA MET A 318 1.76 -6.53 -18.91
C MET A 318 2.31 -5.28 -18.21
N LYS A 319 2.04 -4.11 -18.80
CA LYS A 319 2.33 -2.80 -18.23
C LYS A 319 1.07 -1.95 -18.27
N ILE A 320 0.59 -1.48 -17.13
CA ILE A 320 -0.47 -0.47 -17.02
C ILE A 320 0.02 0.67 -16.14
N GLY A 321 0.26 1.83 -16.75
CA GLY A 321 0.71 3.03 -16.05
C GLY A 321 -0.43 3.81 -15.40
N ILE A 322 -0.08 4.93 -14.73
CA ILE A 322 -1.08 5.87 -14.20
C ILE A 322 -1.93 6.42 -15.34
N ALA A 323 -1.31 6.80 -16.46
CA ALA A 323 -2.01 7.36 -17.60
C ALA A 323 -3.05 6.39 -18.19
N ASP A 324 -2.68 5.12 -18.40
CA ASP A 324 -3.61 4.08 -18.85
C ASP A 324 -4.73 3.85 -17.83
N GLY A 325 -4.38 3.85 -16.54
CA GLY A 325 -5.34 3.71 -15.45
C GLY A 325 -6.36 4.84 -15.42
N LEU A 326 -5.94 6.08 -15.65
CA LEU A 326 -6.81 7.26 -15.75
C LEU A 326 -7.67 7.21 -17.02
N LYS A 327 -7.05 6.96 -18.18
CA LYS A 327 -7.71 6.93 -19.50
C LYS A 327 -8.82 5.89 -19.57
N ASN A 328 -8.61 4.72 -18.99
CA ASN A 328 -9.57 3.62 -18.99
C ASN A 328 -10.52 3.64 -17.77
N GLY A 329 -10.47 4.68 -16.93
CA GLY A 329 -11.34 4.81 -15.76
C GLY A 329 -11.07 3.78 -14.65
N PHE A 330 -9.88 3.17 -14.62
CA PHE A 330 -9.44 2.27 -13.54
C PHE A 330 -8.95 3.04 -12.30
N LEU A 331 -8.60 4.31 -12.48
CA LEU A 331 -8.25 5.30 -11.46
C LEU A 331 -9.26 6.45 -11.52
N CYS A 332 -9.51 7.11 -10.39
CA CYS A 332 -10.35 8.30 -10.36
C CYS A 332 -9.63 9.49 -11.01
N GLU A 333 -10.39 10.45 -11.53
CA GLU A 333 -9.83 11.66 -12.14
C GLU A 333 -8.94 12.44 -11.16
N ALA A 334 -7.95 13.15 -11.71
CA ALA A 334 -7.05 14.01 -10.96
C ALA A 334 -7.19 15.46 -11.41
N ASP A 335 -7.50 16.35 -10.47
CA ASP A 335 -7.48 17.81 -10.64
C ASP A 335 -6.17 18.32 -10.03
N TYR A 336 -5.13 18.38 -10.86
CA TYR A 336 -3.78 18.76 -10.43
C TYR A 336 -3.56 20.26 -10.58
N ARG A 337 -3.29 20.94 -9.48
CA ARG A 337 -3.10 22.40 -9.41
C ARG A 337 -1.68 22.71 -8.97
N LEU A 338 -0.85 23.12 -9.92
CA LEU A 338 0.46 23.69 -9.65
C LEU A 338 0.28 25.15 -9.24
N LEU A 339 0.57 25.45 -7.97
CA LEU A 339 0.45 26.79 -7.38
C LEU A 339 1.84 27.44 -7.37
N ALA A 340 2.27 27.89 -8.55
CA ALA A 340 3.58 28.50 -8.80
C ALA A 340 3.45 30.03 -8.99
N ASP A 341 2.88 30.73 -8.00
CA ASP A 341 2.47 32.12 -8.21
C ASP A 341 3.54 33.19 -7.93
N ASN A 342 4.81 32.81 -7.76
CA ASN A 342 5.88 33.77 -7.41
C ASN A 342 7.10 33.72 -8.35
N ILE A 343 6.89 33.64 -9.67
CA ILE A 343 7.96 33.76 -10.66
C ILE A 343 8.20 35.23 -11.01
N ASP A 344 9.32 35.80 -10.57
CA ASP A 344 9.77 37.13 -11.02
C ASP A 344 10.45 37.05 -12.40
N TRP A 345 9.63 37.06 -13.45
CA TRP A 345 10.07 36.99 -14.83
C TRP A 345 11.03 38.13 -15.23
N LYS A 346 10.97 39.29 -14.57
CA LYS A 346 11.89 40.41 -14.85
C LYS A 346 13.31 40.09 -14.38
N ARG A 347 13.44 39.36 -13.25
CA ARG A 347 14.72 38.93 -12.70
C ARG A 347 15.36 37.80 -13.50
N VAL A 348 14.53 36.88 -14.02
CA VAL A 348 14.94 35.79 -14.93
C VAL A 348 15.48 36.36 -16.24
N HIS A 349 14.80 37.35 -16.81
CA HIS A 349 15.23 38.02 -18.05
C HIS A 349 16.56 38.77 -17.88
N ALA A 350 16.73 39.51 -16.78
CA ALA A 350 17.92 40.30 -16.50
C ALA A 350 19.18 39.44 -16.24
N GLN A 351 19.01 38.19 -15.83
CA GLN A 351 20.10 37.28 -15.49
C GLN A 351 20.47 36.29 -16.62
N SER A 352 19.72 36.24 -17.72
CA SER A 352 19.83 35.29 -18.84
C SER A 352 21.15 35.25 -19.65
N ARG A 353 22.22 35.94 -19.21
CA ARG A 353 23.55 35.90 -19.84
C ARG A 353 24.51 34.88 -19.24
N ASN A 354 24.11 34.17 -18.18
CA ASN A 354 24.95 33.17 -17.51
C ASN A 354 24.37 31.76 -17.65
N ARG A 355 25.24 30.78 -17.93
CA ARG A 355 24.91 29.34 -17.99
C ARG A 355 24.57 28.81 -16.59
N TYR A 356 23.29 28.77 -16.23
CA TYR A 356 22.81 28.29 -14.92
C TYR A 356 22.55 26.78 -14.91
N SER A 357 22.79 26.14 -13.76
CA SER A 357 22.35 24.77 -13.49
C SER A 357 20.86 24.72 -13.10
N LEU A 358 20.23 23.53 -13.20
CA LEU A 358 18.83 23.31 -12.80
C LEU A 358 18.56 23.70 -11.35
N SER A 359 19.53 23.51 -10.45
CA SER A 359 19.43 23.90 -9.05
C SER A 359 19.46 25.43 -8.86
N GLN A 360 20.18 26.17 -9.69
CA GLN A 360 20.20 27.63 -9.69
C GLN A 360 18.92 28.21 -10.31
N LEU A 361 18.42 27.63 -11.40
CA LEU A 361 17.14 27.99 -12.01
C LEU A 361 15.97 27.78 -11.05
N ASN A 362 15.88 26.63 -10.39
CA ASN A 362 14.85 26.37 -9.38
C ASN A 362 14.89 27.40 -8.22
N ARG A 363 16.08 27.85 -7.80
CA ARG A 363 16.22 28.86 -6.72
C ARG A 363 15.88 30.28 -7.18
N LEU A 364 16.11 30.61 -8.45
CA LEU A 364 15.90 31.93 -9.03
C LEU A 364 14.47 32.14 -9.53
N LEU A 365 13.82 31.07 -10.00
CA LEU A 365 12.47 31.12 -10.56
C LEU A 365 11.39 31.06 -9.47
N LEU A 366 11.67 30.51 -8.28
CA LEU A 366 10.61 29.97 -7.42
C LEU A 366 10.80 30.41 -5.96
N LEU A 367 9.92 31.28 -5.46
CA LEU A 367 9.87 31.63 -4.03
C LEU A 367 9.02 30.61 -3.25
N PRO A 368 9.43 30.21 -2.03
CA PRO A 368 8.60 29.36 -1.19
C PRO A 368 7.28 30.08 -0.86
N THR A 369 6.14 29.41 -1.12
CA THR A 369 4.83 29.88 -0.63
C THR A 369 4.82 29.90 0.90
N ARG A 370 4.18 30.90 1.50
CA ARG A 370 4.08 30.97 2.97
C ARG A 370 3.08 29.90 3.45
N ASP A 371 3.39 29.22 4.55
CA ASP A 371 2.51 28.19 5.14
C ASP A 371 1.07 28.68 5.37
N GLU A 372 0.88 29.96 5.73
CA GLU A 372 -0.45 30.55 5.91
C GLU A 372 -1.24 30.66 4.60
N GLU A 373 -0.57 30.97 3.48
CA GLU A 373 -1.20 31.03 2.16
C GLU A 373 -1.58 29.62 1.71
N ALA A 374 -0.69 28.64 1.94
CA ALA A 374 -0.98 27.24 1.65
C ALA A 374 -2.15 26.72 2.48
N ALA A 375 -2.17 26.98 3.79
CA ALA A 375 -3.27 26.60 4.68
C ALA A 375 -4.61 27.25 4.27
N ARG A 376 -4.58 28.50 3.81
CA ARG A 376 -5.76 29.20 3.27
C ARG A 376 -6.29 28.54 2.01
N ALA A 377 -5.43 28.25 1.04
CA ALA A 377 -5.80 27.56 -0.20
C ALA A 377 -6.35 26.14 0.07
N VAL A 378 -5.77 25.44 1.06
CA VAL A 378 -6.30 24.16 1.54
C VAL A 378 -7.70 24.33 2.12
N ARG A 379 -7.92 25.31 3.01
CA ARG A 379 -9.24 25.62 3.59
C ARG A 379 -10.29 25.94 2.51
N GLU A 380 -9.97 26.84 1.60
CA GLU A 380 -10.88 27.25 0.53
C GLU A 380 -11.27 26.07 -0.36
N THR A 381 -10.28 25.28 -0.79
CA THR A 381 -10.53 24.09 -1.63
C THR A 381 -11.32 23.02 -0.87
N PHE A 382 -11.01 22.81 0.41
CA PHE A 382 -11.68 21.83 1.24
C PHE A 382 -13.17 22.13 1.40
N ASP A 383 -13.52 23.38 1.70
CA ASP A 383 -14.90 23.80 1.94
C ASP A 383 -15.68 23.88 0.62
N ASN A 384 -15.13 24.53 -0.41
CA ASN A 384 -15.82 24.76 -1.69
C ASN A 384 -16.11 23.45 -2.45
N GLU A 385 -15.19 22.47 -2.37
CA GLU A 385 -15.33 21.19 -3.05
C GLU A 385 -15.75 20.05 -2.12
N ARG A 386 -16.16 20.38 -0.88
CA ARG A 386 -16.68 19.44 0.13
C ARG A 386 -15.76 18.23 0.34
N ARG A 387 -14.47 18.49 0.44
CA ARG A 387 -13.44 17.49 0.73
C ARG A 387 -13.55 17.01 2.17
N ARG A 388 -12.96 15.86 2.45
CA ARG A 388 -13.13 15.14 3.72
C ARG A 388 -11.83 14.63 4.29
N SER A 389 -10.87 14.27 3.44
CA SER A 389 -9.64 13.63 3.87
C SER A 389 -8.44 14.14 3.07
N VAL A 390 -7.57 14.87 3.76
CA VAL A 390 -6.38 15.48 3.17
C VAL A 390 -5.11 14.85 3.72
N ILE A 391 -4.16 14.56 2.84
CA ILE A 391 -2.78 14.27 3.24
C ILE A 391 -1.86 15.38 2.76
N VAL A 392 -1.00 15.85 3.66
CA VAL A 392 0.03 16.86 3.36
C VAL A 392 1.42 16.24 3.46
N PHE A 393 2.20 16.36 2.39
CA PHE A 393 3.59 15.94 2.33
C PHE A 393 4.52 17.13 2.60
N CYS A 394 5.11 17.17 3.79
CA CYS A 394 5.97 18.23 4.31
C CYS A 394 7.47 17.94 4.08
N SER A 395 8.28 19.01 4.10
CA SER A 395 9.74 18.95 3.90
C SER A 395 10.52 18.24 5.01
N SER A 396 10.04 18.29 6.25
CA SER A 396 10.69 17.71 7.42
C SER A 396 9.67 17.27 8.47
N VAL A 397 10.12 16.51 9.48
CA VAL A 397 9.30 16.17 10.65
C VAL A 397 8.88 17.43 11.41
N HIS A 398 9.81 18.38 11.56
CA HIS A 398 9.50 19.67 12.18
C HIS A 398 8.40 20.42 11.40
N HIS A 399 8.51 20.46 10.06
CA HIS A 399 7.51 21.09 9.21
C HIS A 399 6.15 20.37 9.28
N ALA A 400 6.13 19.03 9.32
CA ALA A 400 4.87 18.29 9.51
C ALA A 400 4.16 18.70 10.81
N ASN A 401 4.91 18.82 11.91
CA ASN A 401 4.39 19.27 13.19
C ASN A 401 3.91 20.73 13.16
N SER A 402 4.72 21.65 12.63
CA SER A 402 4.38 23.08 12.58
C SER A 402 3.19 23.33 11.65
N PHE A 403 3.14 22.69 10.49
CA PHE A 403 2.05 22.87 9.53
C PHE A 403 0.74 22.26 10.01
N ALA A 404 0.78 21.13 10.74
CA ALA A 404 -0.41 20.61 11.43
C ALA A 404 -0.96 21.62 12.44
N ALA A 405 -0.08 22.31 13.19
CA ALA A 405 -0.49 23.38 14.10
C ALA A 405 -1.12 24.56 13.33
N THR A 406 -0.52 24.99 12.22
CA THR A 406 -1.09 26.03 11.34
C THR A 406 -2.48 25.61 10.85
N LEU A 407 -2.65 24.41 10.32
CA LEU A 407 -3.96 23.91 9.85
C LEU A 407 -5.02 23.89 10.96
N ARG A 408 -4.63 23.57 12.20
CA ARG A 408 -5.54 23.67 13.36
C ARG A 408 -5.98 25.11 13.64
N LEU A 409 -5.11 26.10 13.46
CA LEU A 409 -5.49 27.52 13.56
C LEU A 409 -6.50 27.92 12.48
N PHE A 410 -6.46 27.27 11.32
CA PHE A 410 -7.47 27.41 10.27
C PHE A 410 -8.72 26.55 10.52
N GLY A 411 -8.87 25.91 11.68
CA GLY A 411 -10.06 25.18 12.11
C GLY A 411 -10.12 23.71 11.69
N PHE A 412 -9.02 23.11 11.22
CA PHE A 412 -8.99 21.69 10.85
C PHE A 412 -8.72 20.79 12.06
N ARG A 413 -9.27 19.58 12.04
CA ARG A 413 -8.82 18.48 12.91
C ARG A 413 -7.60 17.84 12.25
N ALA A 414 -6.43 18.42 12.50
CA ALA A 414 -5.17 18.02 11.85
C ALA A 414 -4.17 17.46 12.87
N GLU A 415 -3.51 16.35 12.53
CA GLU A 415 -2.41 15.77 13.31
C GLU A 415 -1.23 15.34 12.44
N PRO A 416 0.01 15.43 12.93
CA PRO A 416 1.17 14.90 12.25
C PRO A 416 1.29 13.38 12.44
N ILE A 417 1.82 12.70 11.43
CA ILE A 417 2.25 11.31 11.50
C ILE A 417 3.73 11.19 11.09
N THR A 418 4.56 10.83 12.07
CA THR A 418 6.03 10.89 11.94
C THR A 418 6.67 9.61 12.44
N GLY A 419 7.93 9.38 12.04
CA GLY A 419 8.69 8.19 12.47
C GLY A 419 9.02 8.19 13.96
N GLU A 420 8.86 9.33 14.64
CA GLU A 420 9.12 9.50 16.07
C GLU A 420 7.96 9.00 16.94
N MET A 421 6.78 8.79 16.35
CA MET A 421 5.60 8.26 17.05
C MET A 421 5.74 6.77 17.32
N THR A 422 5.24 6.33 18.48
CA THR A 422 5.08 4.90 18.77
C THR A 422 4.09 4.25 17.80
N ALA A 423 4.18 2.93 17.61
CA ALA A 423 3.24 2.19 16.76
C ALA A 423 1.78 2.42 17.18
N ARG A 424 1.51 2.43 18.49
CA ARG A 424 0.17 2.69 19.06
C ARG A 424 -0.35 4.09 18.73
N GLU A 425 0.46 5.12 18.88
CA GLU A 425 0.07 6.50 18.53
C GLU A 425 -0.21 6.63 17.05
N ARG A 426 0.63 6.02 16.22
CA ARG A 426 0.47 5.98 14.77
C ARG A 426 -0.85 5.31 14.38
N ASP A 427 -1.14 4.16 14.96
CA ASP A 427 -2.39 3.42 14.70
C ASP A 427 -3.62 4.21 15.13
N ARG A 428 -3.57 4.87 16.29
CA ARG A 428 -4.66 5.72 16.79
C ARG A 428 -4.92 6.93 15.89
N THR A 429 -3.87 7.60 15.43
CA THR A 429 -4.00 8.73 14.49
C THR A 429 -4.57 8.27 13.16
N MET A 430 -4.08 7.14 12.62
CA MET A 430 -4.58 6.57 11.38
C MET A 430 -6.03 6.09 11.48
N GLU A 431 -6.43 5.51 12.60
CA GLU A 431 -7.82 5.16 12.88
C GLU A 431 -8.70 6.41 12.93
N GLY A 432 -8.28 7.44 13.65
CA GLY A 432 -8.99 8.72 13.70
C GLY A 432 -9.16 9.33 12.30
N PHE A 433 -8.16 9.19 11.43
CA PHE A 433 -8.26 9.63 10.05
C PHE A 433 -9.21 8.76 9.22
N ARG A 434 -9.16 7.43 9.33
CA ARG A 434 -10.07 6.50 8.63
C ARG A 434 -11.54 6.72 8.99
N GLU A 435 -11.82 6.98 10.25
CA GLU A 435 -13.17 7.23 10.77
C GLU A 435 -13.68 8.66 10.50
N GLY A 436 -12.84 9.54 9.95
CA GLY A 436 -13.18 10.94 9.74
C GLY A 436 -13.27 11.74 11.05
N ARG A 437 -12.61 11.28 12.12
CA ARG A 437 -12.34 12.08 13.33
C ARG A 437 -11.26 13.13 13.09
N LEU A 438 -10.36 12.89 12.14
CA LEU A 438 -9.37 13.84 11.64
C LEU A 438 -9.68 14.19 10.18
N ASP A 439 -9.52 15.47 9.83
CA ASP A 439 -9.68 15.98 8.47
C ASP A 439 -8.37 15.88 7.69
N ILE A 440 -7.24 16.09 8.36
CA ILE A 440 -5.93 16.22 7.73
C ILE A 440 -4.86 15.44 8.50
N VAL A 441 -4.00 14.73 7.77
CA VAL A 441 -2.76 14.18 8.32
C VAL A 441 -1.56 14.76 7.59
N THR A 442 -0.61 15.31 8.34
CA THR A 442 0.66 15.81 7.78
C THR A 442 1.75 14.77 7.97
N THR A 443 2.61 14.57 6.97
CA THR A 443 3.74 13.63 7.08
C THR A 443 4.95 14.12 6.31
N ARG A 444 6.11 13.54 6.60
CA ARG A 444 7.31 13.68 5.76
C ARG A 444 7.41 12.51 4.78
N ASP A 445 7.69 11.31 5.28
CA ASP A 445 8.05 10.13 4.47
C ASP A 445 7.28 8.85 4.87
N LEU A 446 6.42 8.91 5.89
CA LEU A 446 5.87 7.68 6.51
C LEU A 446 4.88 6.93 5.60
N PHE A 447 4.42 7.56 4.53
CA PHE A 447 3.53 6.96 3.54
C PHE A 447 4.25 6.38 2.31
N ASN A 448 5.58 6.42 2.30
CA ASN A 448 6.37 5.94 1.16
C ASN A 448 6.62 4.42 1.26
N GLU A 449 6.70 3.84 2.46
CA GLU A 449 6.98 2.42 2.68
C GLU A 449 6.19 1.90 3.91
N GLY A 450 5.32 0.91 3.71
CA GLY A 450 4.77 0.06 4.79
C GLY A 450 3.54 0.53 5.57
N VAL A 451 2.98 1.72 5.33
CA VAL A 451 1.76 2.17 6.04
C VAL A 451 0.55 2.22 5.12
N ASP A 452 -0.52 1.52 5.50
CA ASP A 452 -1.79 1.52 4.78
C ASP A 452 -2.50 2.87 4.91
N VAL A 453 -2.31 3.69 3.87
CA VAL A 453 -2.93 5.00 3.75
C VAL A 453 -4.36 4.84 3.25
N PRO A 454 -5.37 5.36 3.98
CA PRO A 454 -6.74 5.32 3.51
C PRO A 454 -6.91 6.18 2.27
N ASP A 455 -7.98 5.91 1.53
CA ASP A 455 -8.29 6.65 0.32
C ASP A 455 -8.57 8.12 0.67
N VAL A 456 -7.77 9.02 0.11
CA VAL A 456 -7.90 10.46 0.31
C VAL A 456 -8.56 11.14 -0.88
N ASP A 457 -9.29 12.21 -0.64
CA ASP A 457 -9.91 13.02 -1.69
C ASP A 457 -9.13 14.29 -2.03
N MET A 458 -8.07 14.59 -1.26
CA MET A 458 -7.17 15.70 -1.51
C MET A 458 -5.72 15.37 -1.09
N ILE A 459 -4.75 15.77 -1.91
CA ILE A 459 -3.31 15.66 -1.63
C ILE A 459 -2.67 17.04 -1.71
N VAL A 460 -1.78 17.34 -0.77
CA VAL A 460 -1.03 18.60 -0.74
C VAL A 460 0.46 18.31 -0.73
N PHE A 461 1.19 18.84 -1.69
CA PHE A 461 2.65 18.79 -1.73
C PHE A 461 3.23 20.13 -1.26
N MET A 462 3.99 20.08 -0.17
CA MET A 462 4.73 21.22 0.39
C MET A 462 6.26 21.06 0.21
N ARG A 463 6.71 20.05 -0.54
CA ARG A 463 8.13 19.80 -0.88
C ARG A 463 8.33 19.08 -2.21
N VAL A 464 9.46 19.33 -2.86
CA VAL A 464 9.87 18.53 -4.03
C VAL A 464 10.08 17.08 -3.60
N THR A 465 9.33 16.16 -4.21
CA THR A 465 9.65 14.74 -4.13
C THR A 465 10.65 14.43 -5.25
N HIS A 466 11.95 14.41 -4.92
CA HIS A 466 13.01 14.20 -5.92
C HIS A 466 12.94 12.84 -6.62
N SER A 467 12.33 11.84 -5.98
CA SER A 467 12.10 10.53 -6.60
C SER A 467 10.74 10.50 -7.28
N ARG A 468 10.74 10.37 -8.62
CA ARG A 468 9.54 10.13 -9.45
C ARG A 468 8.71 8.96 -8.91
N ARG A 469 9.38 7.90 -8.47
CA ARG A 469 8.74 6.71 -7.90
C ARG A 469 7.93 7.05 -6.65
N ILE A 470 8.54 7.76 -5.70
CA ILE A 470 7.87 8.15 -4.46
C ILE A 470 6.67 9.07 -4.78
N PHE A 471 6.84 10.00 -5.72
CA PHE A 471 5.74 10.86 -6.16
C PHE A 471 4.57 10.06 -6.75
N VAL A 472 4.83 9.14 -7.66
CA VAL A 472 3.83 8.24 -8.26
C VAL A 472 3.12 7.40 -7.20
N GLN A 473 3.85 6.93 -6.18
CA GLN A 473 3.26 6.20 -5.05
C GLN A 473 2.35 7.09 -4.20
N GLN A 474 2.78 8.32 -3.89
CA GLN A 474 2.02 9.31 -3.12
C GLN A 474 0.74 9.72 -3.85
N LEU A 475 0.85 10.10 -5.13
CA LEU A 475 -0.27 10.46 -5.99
C LEU A 475 -1.25 9.28 -6.12
N GLY A 476 -0.74 8.07 -6.33
CA GLY A 476 -1.54 6.85 -6.47
C GLY A 476 -2.43 6.51 -5.27
N ARG A 477 -2.16 7.06 -4.07
CA ARG A 477 -3.06 6.93 -2.90
C ARG A 477 -4.35 7.74 -3.09
N GLY A 478 -4.24 8.90 -3.74
CA GLY A 478 -5.36 9.74 -4.12
C GLY A 478 -6.13 9.24 -5.35
N LEU A 479 -5.48 8.49 -6.24
CA LEU A 479 -6.09 8.03 -7.50
C LEU A 479 -7.00 6.79 -7.36
N ARG A 480 -7.07 6.16 -6.18
CA ARG A 480 -7.94 4.99 -5.96
C ARG A 480 -9.42 5.36 -6.07
N ILE A 481 -10.19 4.55 -6.79
CA ILE A 481 -11.65 4.71 -6.90
C ILE A 481 -12.30 4.43 -5.55
N SER A 482 -13.22 5.30 -5.12
CA SER A 482 -14.01 5.11 -3.91
C SER A 482 -15.42 5.67 -4.12
N PRO A 483 -16.48 5.04 -3.58
CA PRO A 483 -17.85 5.56 -3.68
C PRO A 483 -18.02 6.98 -3.11
N LYS A 484 -17.08 7.40 -2.25
CA LYS A 484 -17.10 8.71 -1.58
C LYS A 484 -16.50 9.83 -2.43
N LYS A 485 -15.84 9.55 -3.56
CA LYS A 485 -15.19 10.56 -4.41
C LYS A 485 -15.22 10.20 -5.89
N THR A 486 -15.32 11.21 -6.74
CA THR A 486 -15.21 11.07 -8.20
C THR A 486 -13.86 11.53 -8.73
N LYS A 487 -13.22 12.48 -8.03
CA LYS A 487 -11.89 13.01 -8.35
C LYS A 487 -11.06 13.28 -7.10
N VAL A 488 -9.73 13.19 -7.22
CA VAL A 488 -8.78 13.72 -6.25
C VAL A 488 -8.33 15.12 -6.67
N VAL A 489 -8.23 16.05 -5.71
CA VAL A 489 -7.60 17.35 -5.93
C VAL A 489 -6.18 17.32 -5.40
N VAL A 490 -5.23 17.75 -6.22
CA VAL A 490 -3.82 17.86 -5.83
C VAL A 490 -3.43 19.32 -5.81
N LEU A 491 -3.08 19.85 -4.64
CA LEU A 491 -2.47 21.16 -4.51
C LEU A 491 -0.96 20.98 -4.40
N ASP A 492 -0.23 21.41 -5.42
CA ASP A 492 1.21 21.35 -5.44
C ASP A 492 1.79 22.76 -5.28
N PHE A 493 2.21 23.08 -4.05
CA PHE A 493 2.89 24.33 -3.71
C PHE A 493 4.37 24.29 -4.05
N VAL A 494 4.82 23.20 -4.64
CA VAL A 494 6.18 22.99 -5.04
C VAL A 494 6.34 23.45 -6.46
N SER A 495 7.30 24.33 -6.65
CA SER A 495 7.76 24.65 -7.98
C SER A 495 9.10 23.94 -8.21
N ASP A 496 9.11 22.97 -9.12
CA ASP A 496 10.32 22.31 -9.63
C ASP A 496 10.06 21.92 -11.10
N LEU A 497 11.03 22.19 -11.98
CA LEU A 497 10.87 21.95 -13.42
C LEU A 497 10.61 20.47 -13.76
N ARG A 498 11.16 19.52 -12.99
CA ARG A 498 10.90 18.08 -13.21
C ARG A 498 9.48 17.73 -12.83
N ARG A 499 8.95 18.33 -11.75
CA ARG A 499 7.55 18.15 -11.35
C ARG A 499 6.61 18.66 -12.43
N ILE A 500 6.90 19.81 -13.03
CA ILE A 500 6.11 20.35 -14.14
C ILE A 500 6.15 19.37 -15.33
N ALA A 501 7.32 18.78 -15.64
CA ALA A 501 7.45 17.80 -16.72
C ALA A 501 6.59 16.56 -16.48
N GLU A 502 6.66 16.00 -15.28
CA GLU A 502 5.89 14.83 -14.89
C GLU A 502 4.38 15.07 -15.01
N VAL A 503 3.89 16.24 -14.58
CA VAL A 503 2.45 16.58 -14.67
C VAL A 503 2.01 16.75 -16.13
N VAL A 504 2.84 17.40 -16.96
CA VAL A 504 2.55 17.59 -18.39
C VAL A 504 2.54 16.25 -19.14
N GLU A 505 3.48 15.35 -18.84
CA GLU A 505 3.48 13.99 -19.39
C GLU A 505 2.19 13.24 -19.04
N LEU A 506 1.75 13.32 -17.77
CA LEU A 506 0.52 12.69 -17.31
C LEU A 506 -0.72 13.25 -18.02
N GLU A 507 -0.84 14.58 -18.15
CA GLU A 507 -1.97 15.20 -18.86
C GLU A 507 -2.01 14.80 -20.34
N THR A 508 -0.85 14.81 -21.02
CA THR A 508 -0.75 14.47 -22.44
C THR A 508 -1.15 13.01 -22.67
N ALA A 509 -0.65 12.10 -21.83
CA ALA A 509 -0.96 10.68 -21.92
C ALA A 509 -2.45 10.36 -21.65
N VAL A 510 -3.14 11.19 -20.85
CA VAL A 510 -4.58 11.05 -20.59
C VAL A 510 -5.44 11.62 -21.73
N ARG A 511 -5.10 12.80 -22.27
CA ARG A 511 -5.92 13.51 -23.28
C ARG A 511 -5.67 13.05 -24.72
N GLY A 512 -4.52 12.43 -25.02
CA GLY A 512 -4.09 12.11 -26.38
C GLY A 512 -3.64 13.35 -27.17
N ASP A 513 -2.96 13.14 -28.30
CA ASP A 513 -2.48 14.22 -29.19
C ASP A 513 -3.63 14.85 -29.99
N ILE A 514 -4.50 15.66 -29.36
CA ILE A 514 -5.51 16.45 -30.09
C ILE A 514 -5.65 17.87 -29.51
N GLU A 515 -5.71 18.83 -30.43
CA GLU A 515 -5.95 20.27 -30.35
C GLU A 515 -6.69 20.82 -29.11
N ARG A 516 -6.12 21.88 -28.52
CA ARG A 516 -6.67 22.59 -27.35
C ARG A 516 -7.82 23.53 -27.75
N LEU A 517 -9.06 23.11 -27.54
CA LEU A 517 -10.21 24.01 -27.43
C LEU A 517 -10.35 24.54 -25.99
N ARG A 518 -10.40 25.88 -25.86
CA ARG A 518 -10.40 26.63 -24.58
C ARG A 518 -11.75 26.55 -23.86
N PHE A 519 -11.74 26.23 -22.56
CA PHE A 519 -12.81 26.54 -21.61
C PHE A 519 -12.24 27.03 -20.26
N PRO A 520 -12.94 27.91 -19.53
CA PRO A 520 -12.38 28.69 -18.42
C PRO A 520 -12.34 27.89 -17.11
N GLY A 521 -11.19 27.88 -16.44
CA GLY A 521 -10.99 27.24 -15.12
C GLY A 521 -9.69 26.44 -14.94
N ILE A 522 -8.88 26.31 -15.98
CA ILE A 522 -7.59 25.60 -15.98
C ILE A 522 -6.46 26.63 -15.99
N VAL A 523 -5.34 26.34 -15.34
CA VAL A 523 -4.09 27.15 -15.34
C VAL A 523 -3.84 27.74 -16.74
N GLN A 524 -4.08 29.04 -16.87
CA GLN A 524 -3.67 29.82 -18.02
C GLN A 524 -2.22 30.24 -17.79
N PHE A 525 -1.28 29.67 -18.55
CA PHE A 525 -0.03 30.35 -18.82
C PHE A 525 -0.39 31.64 -19.55
N ARG A 526 -0.40 32.78 -18.85
CA ARG A 526 -0.86 34.07 -19.36
C ARG A 526 0.10 34.76 -20.35
N ASP A 527 1.01 34.01 -20.96
CA ASP A 527 1.86 34.52 -22.01
C ASP A 527 2.05 33.46 -23.10
N GLU A 528 1.46 33.68 -24.27
CA GLU A 528 1.43 32.75 -25.41
C GLU A 528 2.85 32.41 -25.92
N GLY A 529 3.88 33.18 -25.52
CA GLY A 529 5.29 32.88 -25.76
C GLY A 529 5.96 31.96 -24.73
N ALA A 530 5.58 32.03 -23.45
CA ALA A 530 6.29 31.30 -22.37
C ALA A 530 5.78 29.87 -22.16
N GLY A 531 4.48 29.65 -22.34
CA GLY A 531 3.86 28.32 -22.19
C GLY A 531 4.23 27.35 -23.31
N SER A 532 4.39 27.85 -24.53
CA SER A 532 4.88 27.08 -25.68
C SER A 532 6.40 26.85 -25.60
N PHE A 533 7.15 27.86 -25.14
CA PHE A 533 8.59 27.78 -24.90
C PHE A 533 8.95 26.72 -23.84
N MET A 534 8.34 26.74 -22.65
CA MET A 534 8.60 25.73 -21.61
C MET A 534 8.27 24.32 -22.09
N LEU A 535 7.15 24.13 -22.80
CA LEU A 535 6.75 22.82 -23.31
C LEU A 535 7.72 22.28 -24.38
N ASN A 536 8.14 23.14 -25.32
CA ASN A 536 9.08 22.77 -26.38
C ASN A 536 10.50 22.60 -25.82
N TRP A 537 10.91 23.44 -24.86
CA TRP A 537 12.18 23.32 -24.15
C TRP A 537 12.27 22.03 -23.33
N MET A 538 11.18 21.64 -22.64
CA MET A 538 11.13 20.39 -21.89
C MET A 538 11.11 19.16 -22.80
N ARG A 539 10.51 19.25 -23.99
CA ARG A 539 10.61 18.21 -25.04
C ARG A 539 12.04 18.09 -25.58
N ASP A 540 12.70 19.20 -25.88
CA ASP A 540 14.09 19.22 -26.38
C ASP A 540 15.10 18.75 -25.31
N GLN A 541 14.79 18.91 -24.02
CA GLN A 541 15.64 18.44 -22.92
C GLN A 541 15.33 17.00 -22.47
N ALA A 542 14.13 16.48 -22.72
CA ALA A 542 13.74 15.09 -22.41
C ALA A 542 14.67 14.05 -23.06
N ASP A 543 15.24 14.36 -24.23
CA ASP A 543 16.25 13.53 -24.90
C ASP A 543 17.64 13.60 -24.24
N LEU A 544 17.94 14.67 -23.48
CA LEU A 544 19.22 14.89 -22.79
C LEU A 544 19.24 14.40 -21.34
N PHE A 545 18.07 14.21 -20.71
CA PHE A 545 17.93 13.70 -19.34
C PHE A 545 18.29 12.22 -19.17
N MET A 546 18.69 11.52 -20.24
CA MET A 546 19.17 10.14 -20.25
C MET A 546 20.67 9.98 -19.93
N ARG A 547 21.39 11.05 -19.54
CA ARG A 547 22.80 10.98 -19.12
C ARG A 547 22.99 11.54 -17.72
N GLU A 548 23.68 10.81 -16.85
CA GLU A 548 24.09 11.28 -15.52
C GLU A 548 25.07 12.45 -15.62
N GLY A 549 24.74 13.55 -14.94
CA GLY A 549 25.50 14.81 -14.85
C GLY A 549 24.56 16.02 -14.87
N ASP A 550 24.91 17.12 -14.19
CA ASP A 550 24.14 18.38 -14.26
C ASP A 550 24.18 18.87 -15.73
N PRO A 551 23.08 18.85 -16.50
CA PRO A 551 23.12 19.22 -17.91
C PRO A 551 23.47 20.71 -18.03
N ILE A 552 24.52 21.02 -18.78
CA ILE A 552 24.87 22.40 -19.13
C ILE A 552 23.86 22.87 -20.19
N LEU A 553 23.03 23.85 -19.81
CA LEU A 553 22.03 24.43 -20.70
C LEU A 553 22.66 25.21 -21.87
N GLU A 554 22.19 24.93 -23.08
CA GLU A 554 22.25 25.85 -24.22
C GLU A 554 20.82 26.33 -24.53
N LEU A 555 20.57 27.63 -24.32
CA LEU A 555 19.30 28.25 -24.68
C LEU A 555 19.38 28.70 -26.16
N PRO A 556 18.36 28.43 -26.99
CA PRO A 556 18.34 28.92 -28.36
C PRO A 556 18.30 30.46 -28.39
N THR A 557 19.10 31.06 -29.26
CA THR A 557 19.06 32.50 -29.53
C THR A 557 17.81 32.85 -30.33
N PHE A 558 16.95 33.71 -29.77
CA PHE A 558 15.77 34.21 -30.48
C PHE A 558 16.07 35.55 -31.16
N ASP A 559 15.78 35.60 -32.47
CA ASP A 559 15.76 36.85 -33.22
C ASP A 559 14.36 37.47 -33.08
N CYS A 560 14.19 38.40 -32.14
CA CYS A 560 12.97 39.19 -32.06
C CYS A 560 12.95 40.19 -33.21
N GLN A 561 12.01 40.04 -34.15
CA GLN A 561 11.71 41.09 -35.12
C GLN A 561 11.39 42.38 -34.36
N LYS A 562 12.21 43.40 -34.60
CA LYS A 562 11.98 44.76 -34.12
C LYS A 562 10.62 45.21 -34.64
N SER A 563 9.71 45.56 -33.74
CA SER A 563 8.48 46.26 -34.07
C SER A 563 8.81 47.51 -34.87
N ASN A 564 8.39 47.55 -36.14
CA ASN A 564 8.49 48.74 -36.98
C ASN A 564 7.71 49.88 -36.31
N ASN A 565 8.44 50.86 -35.81
CA ASN A 565 7.91 52.13 -35.37
C ASN A 565 7.59 52.96 -36.62
N GLN A 566 6.40 52.78 -37.21
CA GLN A 566 5.86 53.76 -38.16
C GLN A 566 4.98 54.72 -37.37
N GLY A 567 5.49 55.95 -37.23
CA GLY A 567 4.76 57.06 -36.65
C GLY A 567 3.52 57.40 -37.46
N ILE A 568 2.51 57.85 -36.74
CA ILE A 568 1.45 58.68 -37.29
C ILE A 568 1.51 59.99 -36.51
N VAL A 569 1.64 61.05 -37.31
CA VAL A 569 1.78 62.49 -36.99
C VAL A 569 0.68 62.98 -36.08
#